data_AF-A0A0J5WHA5-F1
#
_entry.id   AF-A0A0J5WHA5-F1
#
_cell.length_a   1.000
_cell.length_b   1.000
_cell.length_c   1.000
_cell.angle_alpha   90.00
_cell.angle_beta   90.00
_cell.angle_gamma   90.00
#
_symmetry.space_group_name_H-M   'P 1'
#
loop_
_entity.id
_entity.type
_entity.pdbx_description
1 polymer ?
#
loop_
_entity_poly.entity_id
_entity_poly.type
_entity_poly.pdbx_seq_one_letter_code
_entity_poly.pdbx_strand_id
1 'polypeptide(L)'
;MGSSAVASGENGTAVGGNAAASGANSTALGQNATASGVNSVALGAGSVASAPNTVSVGSPGNERTISNVAPGVNGTDAVNVNQLNQAMGGLQGQINDVAKSAYSGIAAATALSMIPSVDPGKTLSVGIGGGSYRGEQAVALGGTARITQNLQVRAGVGMSGSGTAVGVGASYQW
;
A
#
# COMPACT_ATOMS: atom_id res chain seq x y z
N MET A 1 -14.35 26.20 37.52
CA MET A 1 -13.18 26.90 38.09
C MET A 1 -12.52 25.97 39.10
N GLY A 2 -11.26 25.58 38.90
CA GLY A 2 -10.54 24.66 39.79
C GLY A 2 -9.58 25.40 40.72
N SER A 3 -9.29 24.86 41.90
CA SER A 3 -8.25 25.40 42.79
C SER A 3 -6.91 25.44 42.05
N SER A 4 -6.18 26.55 42.14
CA SER A 4 -4.85 26.73 41.52
C SER A 4 -4.80 26.59 39.99
N ALA A 5 -5.92 26.81 39.30
CA ALA A 5 -5.89 26.98 37.83
C ALA A 5 -5.17 28.30 37.48
N VAL A 6 -4.24 28.26 36.54
CA VAL A 6 -3.42 29.41 36.12
C VAL A 6 -3.56 29.60 34.61
N ALA A 7 -4.15 30.73 34.22
CA ALA A 7 -4.15 31.20 32.84
C ALA A 7 -3.22 32.41 32.73
N SER A 8 -1.91 32.16 32.59
CA SER A 8 -0.89 33.21 32.55
C SER A 8 -0.53 33.67 31.13
N GLY A 9 -0.93 32.91 30.10
CA GLY A 9 -0.81 33.33 28.72
C GLY A 9 -1.85 34.38 28.35
N GLU A 10 -1.51 35.30 27.44
CA GLU A 10 -2.47 36.25 26.86
C GLU A 10 -3.67 35.48 26.29
N ASN A 11 -4.90 35.88 26.63
CA ASN A 11 -6.16 35.19 26.25
C ASN A 11 -6.21 33.69 26.63
N GLY A 12 -5.43 33.25 27.62
CA GLY A 12 -5.41 31.88 28.09
C GLY A 12 -6.69 31.47 28.82
N THR A 13 -7.09 30.20 28.70
CA THR A 13 -8.21 29.61 29.46
C THR A 13 -7.73 28.39 30.25
N ALA A 14 -7.89 28.38 31.57
CA ALA A 14 -7.52 27.24 32.42
C ALA A 14 -8.71 26.78 33.28
N VAL A 15 -9.13 25.53 33.10
CA VAL A 15 -10.28 24.94 33.81
C VAL A 15 -9.91 23.56 34.35
N GLY A 16 -9.76 23.47 35.67
CA GLY A 16 -9.39 22.23 36.37
C GLY A 16 -8.37 22.53 37.47
N GLY A 17 -8.29 21.67 38.49
CA GLY A 17 -7.30 21.87 39.56
C GLY A 17 -5.88 21.79 39.01
N ASN A 18 -5.04 22.79 39.30
CA ASN A 18 -3.67 22.91 38.74
C ASN A 18 -3.61 22.92 37.20
N ALA A 19 -4.69 23.27 36.50
CA ALA A 19 -4.62 23.48 35.05
C ALA A 19 -3.75 24.70 34.75
N ALA A 20 -2.86 24.62 33.74
CA ALA A 20 -1.95 25.69 33.37
C ALA A 20 -2.05 26.02 31.87
N ALA A 21 -2.57 27.20 31.54
CA ALA A 21 -2.62 27.76 30.19
C ALA A 21 -1.63 28.93 30.09
N SER A 22 -0.37 28.63 29.77
CA SER A 22 0.73 29.60 29.75
C SER A 22 1.12 30.09 28.36
N GLY A 23 0.68 29.41 27.30
CA GLY A 23 0.83 29.90 25.93
C GLY A 23 -0.18 31.00 25.59
N ALA A 24 0.17 31.94 24.71
CA ALA A 24 -0.80 32.92 24.20
C ALA A 24 -1.92 32.20 23.42
N ASN A 25 -3.17 32.61 23.61
CA ASN A 25 -4.39 32.00 23.08
C ASN A 25 -4.54 30.49 23.40
N SER A 26 -3.95 30.02 24.49
CA SER A 26 -3.99 28.59 24.86
C SER A 26 -5.19 28.22 25.73
N THR A 27 -5.60 26.96 25.69
CA THR A 27 -6.67 26.41 26.54
C THR A 27 -6.22 25.13 27.22
N ALA A 28 -6.26 25.10 28.55
CA ALA A 28 -6.04 23.91 29.37
C ALA A 28 -7.35 23.49 30.06
N LEU A 29 -7.92 22.36 29.66
CA LEU A 29 -9.18 21.84 30.17
C LEU A 29 -8.97 20.47 30.82
N GLY A 30 -8.84 20.43 32.15
CA GLY A 30 -8.63 19.22 32.93
C GLY A 30 -7.72 19.46 34.13
N GLN A 31 -7.85 18.61 35.15
CA GLN A 31 -6.95 18.63 36.30
C GLN A 31 -5.52 18.33 35.84
N ASN A 32 -4.52 19.12 36.25
CA ASN A 32 -3.13 19.05 35.77
C ASN A 32 -2.94 19.20 34.24
N ALA A 33 -3.94 19.65 33.47
CA ALA A 33 -3.76 19.90 32.04
C ALA A 33 -2.81 21.08 31.81
N THR A 34 -1.83 20.95 30.91
CA THR A 34 -0.84 21.99 30.62
C THR A 34 -0.84 22.35 29.13
N ALA A 35 -1.26 23.57 28.82
CA ALA A 35 -1.21 24.15 27.47
C ALA A 35 -0.18 25.29 27.45
N SER A 36 1.04 24.98 27.00
CA SER A 36 2.16 25.93 26.95
C SER A 36 2.51 26.40 25.53
N GLY A 37 2.02 25.69 24.49
CA GLY A 37 2.13 26.14 23.10
C GLY A 37 1.24 27.34 22.79
N VAL A 38 1.66 28.19 21.85
CA VAL A 38 0.81 29.29 21.34
C VAL A 38 -0.35 28.73 20.54
N ASN A 39 -1.57 29.21 20.78
CA ASN A 39 -2.79 28.74 20.13
C ASN A 39 -2.97 27.21 20.26
N SER A 40 -2.70 26.66 21.46
CA SER A 40 -2.79 25.23 21.73
C SER A 40 -3.94 24.88 22.67
N VAL A 41 -4.38 23.62 22.63
CA VAL A 41 -5.42 23.09 23.52
C VAL A 41 -4.93 21.80 24.17
N ALA A 42 -4.84 21.78 25.50
CA ALA A 42 -4.66 20.56 26.28
C ALA A 42 -6.03 20.10 26.81
N LEU A 43 -6.55 19.01 26.27
CA LEU A 43 -7.90 18.49 26.54
C LEU A 43 -7.83 17.20 27.37
N GLY A 44 -8.34 17.24 28.59
CA GLY A 44 -8.36 16.13 29.54
C GLY A 44 -7.34 16.26 30.68
N ALA A 45 -7.56 15.52 31.77
CA ALA A 45 -6.68 15.56 32.93
C ALA A 45 -5.27 15.08 32.58
N GLY A 46 -4.23 15.82 32.98
CA GLY A 46 -2.83 15.51 32.69
C GLY A 46 -2.42 15.64 31.22
N SER A 47 -3.29 16.12 30.32
CA SER A 47 -2.91 16.35 28.93
C SER A 47 -1.89 17.47 28.80
N VAL A 48 -0.99 17.35 27.82
CA VAL A 48 0.09 18.33 27.58
C VAL A 48 0.07 18.76 26.11
N ALA A 49 -0.09 20.06 25.87
CA ALA A 49 -0.06 20.70 24.56
C ALA A 49 1.04 21.78 24.51
N SER A 50 2.27 21.36 24.20
CA SER A 50 3.46 22.22 24.18
C SER A 50 3.81 22.78 22.80
N ALA A 51 3.36 22.16 21.72
CA ALA A 51 3.54 22.67 20.36
C ALA A 51 2.49 23.76 20.03
N PRO A 52 2.80 24.73 19.16
CA PRO A 52 1.82 25.71 18.72
C PRO A 52 0.77 25.09 17.78
N ASN A 53 -0.42 25.69 17.71
CA ASN A 53 -1.51 25.29 16.79
C ASN A 53 -1.89 23.80 16.88
N THR A 54 -1.99 23.25 18.09
CA THR A 54 -2.27 21.83 18.31
C THR A 54 -3.38 21.61 19.32
N VAL A 55 -4.07 20.49 19.19
CA VAL A 55 -4.96 19.95 20.22
C VAL A 55 -4.37 18.63 20.69
N SER A 56 -3.98 18.57 21.97
CA SER A 56 -3.50 17.34 22.59
C SER A 56 -4.56 16.77 23.52
N VAL A 57 -4.92 15.50 23.30
CA VAL A 57 -5.86 14.75 24.14
C VAL A 57 -5.16 13.86 25.17
N GLY A 58 -3.84 13.98 25.33
CA GLY A 58 -3.03 13.15 26.21
C GLY A 58 -1.67 13.75 26.48
N SER A 59 -0.74 12.93 26.91
CA SER A 59 0.67 13.29 27.06
C SER A 59 1.55 12.12 26.60
N PRO A 60 2.86 12.32 26.37
CA PRO A 60 3.75 11.22 26.02
C PRO A 60 3.61 10.03 26.99
N GLY A 61 3.37 8.84 26.46
CA GLY A 61 3.15 7.61 27.24
C GLY A 61 1.79 7.52 27.94
N ASN A 62 0.91 8.51 27.76
CA ASN A 62 -0.46 8.55 28.27
C ASN A 62 -1.42 9.01 27.15
N GLU A 63 -1.23 8.43 25.97
CA GLU A 63 -2.07 8.69 24.80
C GLU A 63 -3.51 8.19 25.05
N ARG A 64 -4.48 8.87 24.44
CA ARG A 64 -5.90 8.51 24.52
C ARG A 64 -6.43 8.16 23.15
N THR A 65 -7.37 7.22 23.12
CA THR A 65 -8.15 6.97 21.93
C THR A 65 -9.21 8.06 21.76
N ILE A 66 -9.45 8.48 20.52
CA ILE A 66 -10.57 9.34 20.15
C ILE A 66 -11.61 8.43 19.49
N SER A 67 -12.74 8.22 20.15
CA SER A 67 -13.81 7.33 19.67
C SER A 67 -14.98 8.10 19.07
N ASN A 68 -15.84 7.40 18.32
CA ASN A 68 -17.01 7.97 17.63
C ASN A 68 -16.67 9.03 16.57
N VAL A 69 -15.50 8.90 15.94
CA VAL A 69 -15.12 9.74 14.79
C VAL A 69 -15.88 9.25 13.55
N ALA A 70 -16.81 10.07 13.06
CA ALA A 70 -17.51 9.81 11.79
C ALA A 70 -16.51 9.79 10.62
N PRO A 71 -16.85 9.17 9.47
CA PRO A 71 -16.00 9.22 8.30
C PRO A 71 -15.72 10.67 7.87
N GLY A 72 -14.46 11.00 7.62
CA GLY A 72 -14.09 12.31 7.09
C GLY A 72 -14.64 12.52 5.68
N VAL A 73 -15.08 13.74 5.37
CA VAL A 73 -15.69 14.14 4.10
C VAL A 73 -14.80 15.13 3.35
N ASN A 74 -14.20 16.09 4.04
CA ASN A 74 -13.28 17.07 3.48
C ASN A 74 -11.82 16.64 3.66
N GLY A 75 -10.91 17.24 2.89
CA GLY A 75 -9.48 16.92 2.92
C GLY A 75 -8.76 17.21 4.24
N THR A 76 -9.39 17.95 5.16
CA THR A 76 -8.85 18.28 6.50
C THR A 76 -9.60 17.57 7.62
N ASP A 77 -10.54 16.67 7.31
CA ASP A 77 -11.26 15.91 8.31
C ASP A 77 -10.38 14.75 8.83
N ALA A 78 -10.59 14.36 10.08
CA ALA A 78 -9.93 13.17 10.62
C ALA A 78 -10.41 11.91 9.88
N VAL A 79 -9.47 11.03 9.55
CA VAL A 79 -9.76 9.70 9.00
C VAL A 79 -10.03 8.73 10.16
N ASN A 80 -11.12 7.98 10.10
CA ASN A 80 -11.39 6.92 11.07
C ASN A 80 -10.83 5.56 10.63
N VAL A 81 -10.76 4.60 11.54
CA VAL A 81 -10.16 3.27 11.28
C VAL A 81 -10.92 2.48 10.20
N ASN A 82 -12.23 2.70 10.04
CA ASN A 82 -13.01 2.03 9.00
C ASN A 82 -12.59 2.50 7.60
N GLN A 83 -12.38 3.80 7.41
CA GLN A 83 -11.88 4.35 6.14
C GLN A 83 -10.48 3.81 5.80
N LEU A 84 -9.58 3.72 6.81
CA LEU A 84 -8.26 3.12 6.63
C LEU A 84 -8.36 1.64 6.23
N ASN A 85 -9.16 0.84 6.93
CA ASN A 85 -9.33 -0.58 6.64
C ASN A 85 -9.90 -0.83 5.24
N GLN A 86 -10.83 0.01 4.79
CA GLN A 86 -11.37 -0.06 3.43
C GLN A 86 -10.30 0.24 2.37
N ALA A 87 -9.50 1.29 2.58
CA ALA A 87 -8.39 1.61 1.68
C ALA A 87 -7.34 0.48 1.62
N MET A 88 -6.96 -0.08 2.78
CA MET A 88 -6.03 -1.21 2.84
C MET A 88 -6.61 -2.48 2.20
N GLY A 89 -7.92 -2.74 2.36
CA GLY A 89 -8.60 -3.84 1.70
C GLY A 89 -8.56 -3.71 0.17
N GLY A 90 -8.79 -2.49 -0.34
CA GLY A 90 -8.64 -2.18 -1.77
C GLY A 90 -7.21 -2.42 -2.28
N LEU A 91 -6.21 -1.94 -1.52
CA LEU A 91 -4.80 -2.17 -1.85
C LEU A 91 -4.43 -3.65 -1.84
N GLN A 92 -4.91 -4.43 -0.85
CA GLN A 92 -4.65 -5.87 -0.79
C GLN A 92 -5.23 -6.59 -2.02
N GLY A 93 -6.42 -6.19 -2.48
CA GLY A 93 -7.00 -6.69 -3.73
C GLY A 93 -6.08 -6.43 -4.94
N GLN A 94 -5.63 -5.18 -5.09
CA GLN A 94 -4.71 -4.81 -6.18
C GLN A 94 -3.40 -5.60 -6.14
N ILE A 95 -2.82 -5.82 -4.95
CA ILE A 95 -1.61 -6.63 -4.79
C ILE A 95 -1.85 -8.07 -5.23
N ASN A 96 -2.99 -8.64 -4.87
CA ASN A 96 -3.36 -10.00 -5.27
C ASN A 96 -3.51 -10.11 -6.79
N ASP A 97 -4.11 -9.11 -7.44
CA ASP A 97 -4.26 -9.07 -8.89
C ASP A 97 -2.91 -8.96 -9.62
N VAL A 98 -1.99 -8.14 -9.10
CA VAL A 98 -0.61 -8.07 -9.62
C VAL A 98 0.11 -9.40 -9.45
N ALA A 99 0.00 -10.03 -8.28
CA ALA A 99 0.62 -11.33 -8.02
C ALA A 99 0.09 -12.41 -8.97
N LYS A 100 -1.23 -12.47 -9.14
CA LYS A 100 -1.90 -13.40 -10.06
C LYS A 100 -1.43 -13.20 -11.50
N SER A 101 -1.37 -11.94 -11.94
CA SER A 101 -0.94 -11.59 -13.28
C SER A 101 0.51 -11.98 -13.53
N ALA A 102 1.38 -11.76 -12.55
CA ALA A 102 2.78 -12.17 -12.62
C ALA A 102 2.93 -13.70 -12.69
N TYR A 103 2.22 -14.45 -11.83
CA TYR A 103 2.31 -15.92 -11.82
C TYR A 103 1.78 -16.55 -13.10
N SER A 104 0.68 -16.03 -13.62
CA SER A 104 0.11 -16.42 -14.91
C SER A 104 1.08 -16.14 -16.08
N GLY A 105 1.73 -14.98 -16.06
CA GLY A 105 2.77 -14.63 -17.04
C GLY A 105 3.98 -15.57 -17.00
N ILE A 106 4.44 -15.95 -15.80
CA ILE A 106 5.52 -16.94 -15.63
C ILE A 106 5.07 -18.31 -16.17
N ALA A 107 3.85 -18.76 -15.84
CA ALA A 107 3.31 -20.01 -16.37
C ALA A 107 3.27 -20.00 -17.91
N ALA A 108 2.88 -18.88 -18.53
CA ALA A 108 2.89 -18.72 -19.99
C ALA A 108 4.31 -18.78 -20.57
N ALA A 109 5.29 -18.17 -19.91
CA ALA A 109 6.70 -18.27 -20.30
C ALA A 109 7.24 -19.71 -20.19
N THR A 110 6.88 -20.44 -19.11
CA THR A 110 7.21 -21.86 -18.97
C THR A 110 6.57 -22.69 -20.08
N ALA A 111 5.30 -22.44 -20.39
CA ALA A 111 4.60 -23.12 -21.48
C ALA A 111 5.31 -22.89 -22.84
N LEU A 112 5.71 -21.65 -23.13
CA LEU A 112 6.46 -21.31 -24.34
C LEU A 112 7.80 -22.05 -24.43
N SER A 113 8.49 -22.28 -23.30
CA SER A 113 9.77 -22.96 -23.28
C SER A 113 9.69 -24.47 -23.55
N MET A 114 8.52 -25.07 -23.35
CA MET A 114 8.28 -26.51 -23.54
C MET A 114 7.83 -26.86 -24.96
N ILE A 115 7.70 -25.88 -25.87
CA ILE A 115 7.34 -26.13 -27.25
C ILE A 115 8.51 -26.84 -27.97
N PRO A 116 8.29 -28.03 -28.57
CA PRO A 116 9.34 -28.77 -29.26
C PRO A 116 9.95 -27.99 -30.44
N SER A 117 11.27 -28.13 -30.60
CA SER A 117 12.02 -27.53 -31.73
C SER A 117 11.96 -28.42 -32.98
N VAL A 118 12.48 -27.94 -34.11
CA VAL A 118 12.46 -28.66 -35.38
C VAL A 118 13.53 -29.76 -35.46
N ASP A 119 13.10 -30.99 -35.73
CA ASP A 119 14.00 -32.16 -35.83
C ASP A 119 15.05 -32.02 -36.95
N PRO A 120 16.21 -32.70 -36.85
CA PRO A 120 17.22 -32.73 -37.91
C PRO A 120 16.64 -33.14 -39.29
N GLY A 121 17.00 -32.41 -40.34
CA GLY A 121 16.52 -32.66 -41.71
C GLY A 121 15.09 -32.17 -41.99
N LYS A 122 14.38 -31.61 -41.00
CA LYS A 122 13.10 -30.91 -41.19
C LYS A 122 13.30 -29.38 -41.19
N THR A 123 12.38 -28.68 -41.85
CA THR A 123 12.43 -27.21 -42.06
C THR A 123 11.47 -26.43 -41.17
N LEU A 124 10.41 -27.07 -40.65
CA LEU A 124 9.38 -26.43 -39.83
C LEU A 124 8.89 -27.38 -38.73
N SER A 125 8.64 -26.85 -37.54
CA SER A 125 7.82 -27.48 -36.49
C SER A 125 6.75 -26.51 -35.99
N VAL A 126 5.61 -27.06 -35.59
CA VAL A 126 4.57 -26.36 -34.83
C VAL A 126 4.26 -27.22 -33.62
N GLY A 127 4.14 -26.61 -32.45
CA GLY A 127 3.94 -27.34 -31.21
C GLY A 127 3.07 -26.58 -30.22
N ILE A 128 2.65 -27.33 -29.22
CA ILE A 128 1.92 -26.83 -28.07
C ILE A 128 2.77 -27.06 -26.83
N GLY A 129 2.73 -26.12 -25.89
CA GLY A 129 3.41 -26.22 -24.60
C GLY A 129 2.44 -25.96 -23.46
N GLY A 130 2.65 -26.61 -22.32
CA GLY A 130 1.90 -26.38 -21.09
C GLY A 130 2.83 -25.90 -19.99
N GLY A 131 2.33 -25.02 -19.12
CA GLY A 131 3.10 -24.49 -17.99
C GLY A 131 2.20 -24.22 -16.81
N SER A 132 2.74 -24.42 -15.61
CA SER A 132 2.07 -24.05 -14.37
C SER A 132 3.06 -23.42 -13.39
N TYR A 133 2.60 -22.44 -12.62
CA TYR A 133 3.40 -21.80 -11.59
C TYR A 133 2.51 -21.28 -10.46
N ARG A 134 2.78 -21.72 -9.22
CA ARG A 134 2.05 -21.30 -8.01
C ARG A 134 0.51 -21.34 -8.13
N GLY A 135 -0.03 -22.38 -8.79
CA GLY A 135 -1.47 -22.57 -8.97
C GLY A 135 -2.06 -21.95 -10.23
N GLU A 136 -1.34 -21.06 -10.92
CA GLU A 136 -1.74 -20.57 -12.24
C GLU A 136 -1.28 -21.52 -13.35
N GLN A 137 -2.05 -21.57 -14.44
CA GLN A 137 -1.82 -22.44 -15.58
C GLN A 137 -1.82 -21.64 -16.88
N ALA A 138 -1.05 -22.10 -17.85
CA ALA A 138 -0.99 -21.52 -19.17
C ALA A 138 -0.73 -22.57 -20.25
N VAL A 139 -1.18 -22.26 -21.46
CA VAL A 139 -0.93 -23.04 -22.67
C VAL A 139 -0.25 -22.12 -23.67
N ALA A 140 0.70 -22.65 -24.43
CA ALA A 140 1.38 -21.91 -25.48
C ALA A 140 1.28 -22.64 -26.82
N LEU A 141 1.24 -21.85 -27.89
CA LEU A 141 1.29 -22.29 -29.26
C LEU A 141 2.47 -21.59 -29.93
N GLY A 142 3.25 -22.31 -30.73
CA GLY A 142 4.40 -21.71 -31.39
C GLY A 142 4.97 -22.60 -32.48
N GLY A 143 5.86 -22.02 -33.25
CA GLY A 143 6.54 -22.71 -34.34
C GLY A 143 8.01 -22.35 -34.39
N THR A 144 8.80 -23.31 -34.90
CA THR A 144 10.23 -23.13 -35.16
C THR A 144 10.51 -23.41 -36.63
N ALA A 145 11.20 -22.48 -37.30
CA ALA A 145 11.65 -22.63 -38.67
C ALA A 145 13.18 -22.77 -38.71
N ARG A 146 13.67 -23.77 -39.44
CA ARG A 146 15.09 -23.91 -39.78
C ARG A 146 15.34 -23.23 -41.13
N ILE A 147 16.13 -22.16 -41.10
CA ILE A 147 16.43 -21.35 -42.30
C ILE A 147 17.61 -21.95 -43.07
N THR A 148 18.65 -22.36 -42.35
CA THR A 148 19.82 -23.09 -42.90
C THR A 148 20.16 -24.26 -41.98
N GLN A 149 21.13 -25.11 -42.33
CA GLN A 149 21.60 -26.18 -41.43
C GLN A 149 22.04 -25.65 -40.06
N ASN A 150 22.45 -24.38 -40.01
CA ASN A 150 23.04 -23.75 -38.83
C ASN A 150 22.14 -22.70 -38.19
N LEU A 151 21.09 -22.20 -38.86
CA LEU A 151 20.23 -21.11 -38.38
C LEU A 151 18.79 -21.57 -38.13
N GLN A 152 18.29 -21.33 -36.92
CA GLN A 152 16.91 -21.61 -36.51
C GLN A 152 16.25 -20.36 -35.90
N VAL A 153 14.96 -20.18 -36.14
CA VAL A 153 14.13 -19.11 -35.59
C VAL A 153 12.89 -19.71 -34.97
N ARG A 154 12.46 -19.22 -33.82
CA ARG A 154 11.24 -19.63 -33.12
C ARG A 154 10.37 -18.44 -32.77
N ALA A 155 9.06 -18.63 -32.81
CA ALA A 155 8.07 -17.67 -32.35
C ALA A 155 6.92 -18.41 -31.66
N GLY A 156 6.32 -17.79 -30.64
CA GLY A 156 5.18 -18.38 -29.95
C GLY A 156 4.38 -17.37 -29.14
N VAL A 157 3.16 -17.78 -28.83
CA VAL A 157 2.20 -17.06 -28.01
C VAL A 157 1.77 -17.95 -26.85
N GLY A 158 1.91 -17.47 -25.62
CA GLY A 158 1.43 -18.12 -24.39
C GLY A 158 0.15 -17.45 -23.91
N MET A 159 -0.86 -18.24 -23.57
CA MET A 159 -2.17 -17.80 -23.09
C MET A 159 -2.38 -18.33 -21.66
N SER A 160 -2.78 -17.45 -20.76
CA SER A 160 -3.00 -17.75 -19.34
C SER A 160 -4.29 -17.09 -18.86
N GLY A 161 -4.73 -17.41 -17.64
CA GLY A 161 -5.94 -16.83 -17.04
C GLY A 161 -5.91 -15.31 -16.86
N SER A 162 -4.74 -14.67 -16.87
CA SER A 162 -4.60 -13.22 -16.70
C SER A 162 -4.18 -12.47 -17.97
N GLY A 163 -3.95 -13.15 -19.09
CA GLY A 163 -3.52 -12.50 -20.33
C GLY A 163 -2.60 -13.35 -21.20
N THR A 164 -1.94 -12.67 -22.15
CA THR A 164 -1.14 -13.28 -23.22
C THR A 164 0.31 -12.81 -23.16
N ALA A 165 1.26 -13.74 -23.36
CA ALA A 165 2.67 -13.48 -23.54
C ALA A 165 3.08 -13.83 -24.98
N VAL A 166 4.03 -13.10 -25.57
CA VAL A 166 4.56 -13.38 -26.91
C VAL A 166 6.08 -13.46 -26.82
N GLY A 167 6.68 -14.42 -27.50
CA GLY A 167 8.13 -14.62 -27.53
C GLY A 167 8.63 -14.94 -28.92
N VAL A 168 9.81 -14.41 -29.25
CA VAL A 168 10.57 -14.73 -30.46
C VAL A 168 12.03 -15.01 -30.08
N GLY A 169 12.73 -15.84 -30.86
CA GLY A 169 14.15 -16.09 -30.65
C GLY A 169 14.80 -16.73 -31.87
N ALA A 170 16.12 -16.66 -31.94
CA ALA A 170 16.91 -17.29 -32.99
C ALA A 170 18.17 -17.95 -32.40
N SER A 171 18.69 -18.97 -33.07
CA SER A 171 19.94 -19.63 -32.71
C SER A 171 20.78 -19.94 -33.95
N TYR A 172 22.11 -19.84 -33.80
CA TYR A 172 23.09 -20.17 -34.83
C TYR A 172 24.10 -21.19 -34.29
N GLN A 173 24.46 -22.20 -35.08
CA GLN A 173 25.40 -23.26 -34.72
C GLN A 173 26.61 -23.27 -35.67
N TRP A 174 27.82 -23.58 -35.17
CA TRP A 174 29.06 -23.69 -35.94
C TRP A 174 29.81 -24.98 -35.62
#